data_AF-A0A7J8I7Q1-F1
#
_entry.id   AF-A0A7J8I7Q1-F1
#
_cell.length_a   1.000
_cell.length_b   1.000
_cell.length_c   1.000
_cell.angle_alpha   90.00
_cell.angle_beta   90.00
_cell.angle_gamma   90.00
#
_symmetry.space_group_name_H-M   'P 1'
#
loop_
_entity.id
_entity.type
_entity.pdbx_description
1 polymer ?
#
loop_
_entity_poly.entity_id
_entity_poly.type
_entity_poly.pdbx_seq_one_letter_code
_entity_poly.pdbx_strand_id
1 'polypeptide(L)'
;MERVFPYISVMVNNGSLSYDHSKDGRWTELAGCTADFRNRDHDTFLAVRYSRGRLTVMTDLEDKNEWKNCIDITGVRLPTGYYFGASAGTGDLSDNHDIISMKLFQLMVEHTPDEENIDWTKIEPSVNFLKSPKGYPGTNPQKIPRNN
;
A
#
# COMPACT_ATOMS: atom_id res chain seq x y z
N MET A 1 -2.90 -10.00 -16.19
CA MET A 1 -4.18 -10.35 -15.54
C MET A 1 -5.03 -9.09 -15.50
N GLU A 2 -6.32 -9.23 -15.75
CA GLU A 2 -7.30 -8.15 -15.70
C GLU A 2 -7.64 -7.83 -14.23
N ARG A 3 -7.78 -6.53 -13.89
CA ARG A 3 -8.19 -6.12 -12.54
C ARG A 3 -9.70 -6.26 -12.43
N VAL A 4 -10.16 -6.88 -11.35
CA VAL A 4 -11.58 -6.95 -10.98
C VAL A 4 -11.84 -5.95 -9.87
N PHE A 5 -12.83 -5.08 -10.05
CA PHE A 5 -13.22 -4.05 -9.10
C PHE A 5 -14.35 -4.54 -8.17
N PRO A 6 -14.41 -4.05 -6.91
CA PRO A 6 -13.52 -3.03 -6.31
C PRO A 6 -12.10 -3.54 -6.05
N TYR A 7 -11.12 -2.62 -6.08
CA TYR A 7 -9.69 -2.96 -6.05
C TYR A 7 -8.94 -2.12 -5.02
N ILE A 8 -8.23 -2.77 -4.12
CA ILE A 8 -7.37 -2.14 -3.10
C ILE A 8 -5.94 -2.21 -3.61
N SER A 9 -5.23 -1.08 -3.62
CA SER A 9 -3.83 -1.01 -4.05
C SER A 9 -3.00 -0.11 -3.14
N VAL A 10 -1.68 -0.32 -3.13
CA VAL A 10 -0.72 0.56 -2.45
C VAL A 10 0.21 1.25 -3.44
N MET A 11 0.51 2.51 -3.14
CA MET A 11 1.46 3.36 -3.86
C MET A 11 2.37 4.04 -2.83
N VAL A 12 3.68 4.08 -3.09
CA VAL A 12 4.66 4.84 -2.29
C VAL A 12 5.20 5.95 -3.18
N ASN A 13 5.31 7.16 -2.65
CA ASN A 13 5.65 8.33 -3.45
C ASN A 13 6.61 9.26 -2.70
N ASN A 14 7.64 9.72 -3.40
CA ASN A 14 8.59 10.74 -2.94
C ASN A 14 8.22 12.16 -3.45
N GLY A 15 7.02 12.33 -4.00
CA GLY A 15 6.53 13.58 -4.58
C GLY A 15 6.71 13.70 -6.10
N SER A 16 7.44 12.79 -6.75
CA SER A 16 7.67 12.83 -8.20
C SER A 16 6.63 12.09 -9.05
N LEU A 17 5.86 11.18 -8.44
CA LEU A 17 4.87 10.37 -9.15
C LEU A 17 3.50 11.04 -9.11
N SER A 18 2.77 10.96 -10.23
CA SER A 18 1.35 11.35 -10.32
C SER A 18 0.47 10.11 -10.35
N TYR A 19 -0.69 10.18 -9.70
CA TYR A 19 -1.71 9.14 -9.78
C TYR A 19 -2.58 9.36 -11.01
N ASP A 20 -2.47 8.47 -12.01
CA ASP A 20 -3.34 8.50 -13.19
C ASP A 20 -4.73 7.94 -12.86
N HIS A 21 -5.65 8.82 -12.49
CA HIS A 21 -7.02 8.46 -12.16
C HIS A 21 -7.77 7.78 -13.32
N SER A 22 -7.47 8.13 -14.57
CA SER A 22 -8.13 7.55 -15.76
C SER A 22 -7.77 6.07 -16.01
N LYS A 23 -6.71 5.59 -15.35
CA LYS A 23 -6.20 4.22 -15.44
C LYS A 23 -6.10 3.57 -14.07
N ASP A 24 -6.80 4.08 -13.06
CA ASP A 24 -6.82 3.53 -11.70
C ASP A 24 -5.39 3.35 -11.12
N GLY A 25 -4.49 4.31 -11.39
CA GLY A 25 -3.11 4.25 -10.90
C GLY A 25 -2.27 3.10 -11.46
N ARG A 26 -2.63 2.54 -12.63
CA ARG A 26 -1.98 1.35 -13.22
C ARG A 26 -0.46 1.39 -13.24
N TRP A 27 0.14 2.55 -13.48
CA TRP A 27 1.57 2.70 -13.66
C TRP A 27 2.35 2.84 -12.36
N THR A 28 1.66 3.14 -11.26
CA THR A 28 2.26 3.42 -9.95
C THR A 28 1.78 2.44 -8.86
N GLU A 29 1.01 1.42 -9.24
CA GLU A 29 0.67 0.30 -8.36
C GLU A 29 1.93 -0.49 -7.98
N LEU A 30 2.17 -0.66 -6.68
CA LEU A 30 3.20 -1.58 -6.17
C LEU A 30 2.64 -2.99 -5.95
N ALA A 31 1.42 -3.08 -5.41
CA ALA A 31 0.69 -4.31 -5.18
C ALA A 31 -0.80 -3.97 -4.95
N GLY A 32 -1.67 -4.95 -5.14
CA GLY A 32 -3.10 -4.82 -4.91
C GLY A 32 -3.85 -6.14 -4.92
N CYS A 33 -5.12 -6.09 -4.55
CA CYS A 33 -6.05 -7.21 -4.61
C CYS A 33 -7.46 -6.74 -4.95
N THR A 34 -8.26 -7.65 -5.52
CA THR A 34 -9.71 -7.46 -5.62
C THR A 34 -10.35 -7.70 -4.25
N ALA A 35 -11.28 -6.83 -3.86
CA ALA A 35 -11.94 -6.88 -2.54
C ALA A 35 -13.35 -6.31 -2.63
N ASP A 36 -14.35 -7.10 -2.25
CA ASP A 36 -15.76 -6.68 -2.29
C ASP A 36 -16.18 -5.99 -0.98
N PHE A 37 -15.88 -4.70 -0.88
CA PHE A 37 -16.14 -3.90 0.34
C PHE A 37 -17.38 -2.99 0.25
N ARG A 38 -18.13 -3.00 -0.86
CA ARG A 38 -19.30 -2.13 -1.05
C ARG A 38 -20.59 -2.85 -0.69
N ASN A 39 -21.56 -2.12 -0.13
CA ASN A 39 -22.92 -2.60 0.14
C ASN A 39 -22.97 -3.96 0.88
N ARG A 40 -22.20 -4.08 1.95
CA ARG A 40 -22.19 -5.26 2.82
C ARG A 40 -23.22 -5.05 3.93
N ASP A 41 -23.90 -6.13 4.33
CA ASP A 41 -24.97 -6.09 5.34
C ASP A 41 -24.41 -6.16 6.78
N HIS A 42 -23.09 -6.08 6.90
CA HIS A 42 -22.29 -6.21 8.11
C HIS A 42 -21.06 -5.30 8.02
N ASP A 43 -20.37 -5.11 9.15
CA ASP A 43 -19.22 -4.22 9.22
C ASP A 43 -18.05 -4.69 8.33
N THR A 44 -17.33 -3.74 7.74
CA THR A 44 -16.14 -4.00 6.92
C THR A 44 -14.92 -3.34 7.55
N PHE A 45 -13.80 -4.08 7.59
CA PHE A 45 -12.58 -3.59 8.21
C PHE A 45 -11.37 -3.73 7.29
N LEU A 46 -10.45 -2.77 7.44
CA LEU A 46 -9.15 -2.74 6.79
C LEU A 46 -8.06 -2.61 7.87
N ALA A 47 -7.04 -3.45 7.79
CA ALA A 47 -5.84 -3.34 8.62
C ALA A 47 -4.63 -3.04 7.73
N VAL A 48 -3.92 -1.95 8.06
CA VAL A 48 -2.64 -1.59 7.44
C VAL A 48 -1.55 -1.70 8.50
N ARG A 49 -0.60 -2.61 8.27
CA ARG A 49 0.53 -2.86 9.18
C ARG A 49 1.82 -2.48 8.48
N TYR A 50 2.60 -1.61 9.11
CA TYR A 50 3.97 -1.30 8.69
C TYR A 50 4.95 -1.59 9.82
N SER A 51 5.94 -2.45 9.55
CA SER A 51 6.99 -2.78 10.52
C SER A 51 8.21 -3.35 9.82
N ARG A 52 9.40 -2.86 10.18
CA ARG A 52 10.70 -3.29 9.63
C ARG A 52 10.70 -3.38 8.09
N GLY A 53 10.11 -2.37 7.44
CA GLY A 53 10.02 -2.28 5.99
C GLY A 53 9.08 -3.26 5.29
N ARG A 54 8.26 -4.01 6.05
CA ARG A 54 7.16 -4.84 5.53
C ARG A 54 5.85 -4.08 5.68
N LEU A 55 5.14 -3.92 4.56
CA LEU A 55 3.81 -3.33 4.48
C LEU A 55 2.80 -4.45 4.18
N THR A 56 1.86 -4.65 5.10
CA THR A 56 0.80 -5.64 4.98
C THR A 56 -0.55 -4.94 5.01
N VAL A 57 -1.42 -5.25 4.05
CA VAL A 57 -2.82 -4.82 4.03
C VAL A 57 -3.70 -6.07 4.12
N MET A 58 -4.65 -6.04 5.04
CA MET A 58 -5.58 -7.14 5.29
C MET A 58 -6.99 -6.59 5.36
N THR A 59 -7.96 -7.42 5.01
CA THR A 59 -9.39 -7.06 5.04
C THR A 59 -10.18 -8.08 5.85
N ASP A 60 -11.24 -7.61 6.49
CA ASP A 60 -12.31 -8.44 7.03
C ASP A 60 -13.63 -7.95 6.44
N LEU A 61 -14.16 -8.68 5.46
CA LEU A 61 -15.32 -8.30 4.64
C LEU A 61 -16.41 -9.36 4.62
N GLU A 62 -16.18 -10.51 5.25
CA GLU A 62 -17.04 -11.71 5.13
C GLU A 62 -17.75 -12.06 6.44
N ASP A 63 -17.74 -11.16 7.43
CA ASP A 63 -18.32 -11.36 8.76
C ASP A 63 -17.79 -12.60 9.49
N LYS A 64 -16.49 -12.88 9.30
CA LYS A 64 -15.81 -14.04 9.91
C LYS A 64 -14.92 -13.66 11.08
N ASN A 65 -14.78 -12.37 11.36
CA ASN A 65 -13.80 -11.86 12.32
C ASN A 65 -12.39 -12.40 11.99
N GLU A 66 -12.05 -12.41 10.69
CA GLU A 66 -10.83 -13.01 10.16
C GLU A 66 -10.14 -12.04 9.20
N TRP A 67 -8.84 -11.78 9.46
CA TRP A 67 -8.02 -10.97 8.59
C TRP A 67 -7.55 -11.76 7.37
N LYS A 68 -8.17 -11.50 6.21
CA LYS A 68 -7.73 -12.03 4.91
C LYS A 68 -6.60 -11.18 4.35
N ASN A 69 -5.52 -11.83 3.91
CA ASN A 69 -4.41 -11.13 3.27
C ASN A 69 -4.83 -10.52 1.92
N CYS A 70 -4.50 -9.24 1.71
CA CYS A 70 -4.67 -8.55 0.43
C CYS A 70 -3.31 -8.19 -0.18
N ILE A 71 -2.44 -7.55 0.61
CA ILE A 71 -1.10 -7.11 0.18
C ILE A 71 -0.10 -7.52 1.25
N ASP A 72 1.05 -8.01 0.82
CA ASP A 72 2.17 -8.29 1.70
C ASP A 72 3.50 -8.11 0.95
N ILE A 73 4.10 -6.94 1.14
CA ILE A 73 5.33 -6.56 0.43
C ILE A 73 6.41 -6.12 1.40
N THR A 74 7.66 -6.37 1.04
CA THR A 74 8.85 -5.99 1.81
C THR A 74 9.68 -4.96 1.07
N GLY A 75 10.58 -4.29 1.78
CA GLY A 75 11.48 -3.30 1.19
C GLY A 75 10.87 -1.90 1.09
N VAL A 76 9.69 -1.67 1.65
CA VAL A 76 9.06 -0.34 1.73
C VAL A 76 9.78 0.50 2.77
N ARG A 77 10.25 1.68 2.38
CA ARG A 77 10.93 2.64 3.25
C ARG A 77 10.03 3.86 3.43
N LEU A 78 9.66 4.16 4.66
CA LEU A 78 8.88 5.33 5.04
C LEU A 78 9.56 6.01 6.23
N PRO A 79 9.58 7.35 6.29
CA PRO A 79 10.09 8.07 7.44
C PRO A 79 9.09 8.09 8.60
N THR A 80 9.60 8.42 9.79
CA THR A 80 8.77 8.87 10.91
C THR A 80 8.38 10.34 10.74
N GLY A 81 7.38 10.79 11.50
CA GLY A 81 6.92 12.19 11.47
C GLY A 81 5.86 12.51 10.39
N TYR A 82 5.35 11.49 9.68
CA TYR A 82 4.20 11.63 8.78
C TYR A 82 2.87 11.67 9.54
N TYR A 83 1.81 12.04 8.81
CA TYR A 83 0.45 12.12 9.31
C TYR A 83 -0.39 10.95 8.81
N PHE A 84 -1.24 10.39 9.68
CA PHE A 84 -2.33 9.51 9.25
C PHE A 84 -3.51 10.36 8.79
N GLY A 85 -4.14 9.94 7.70
CA GLY A 85 -5.32 10.61 7.15
C GLY A 85 -6.15 9.66 6.31
N ALA A 86 -7.41 10.03 6.10
CA ALA A 86 -8.34 9.37 5.19
C ALA A 86 -9.06 10.44 4.38
N SER A 87 -9.38 10.12 3.13
CA SER A 87 -10.14 10.98 2.23
C SER A 87 -10.93 10.13 1.24
N ALA A 88 -11.96 10.74 0.65
CA ALA A 88 -12.77 10.14 -0.41
C ALA A 88 -13.19 11.23 -1.41
N GLY A 89 -13.61 10.82 -2.60
CA GLY A 89 -14.09 11.74 -3.64
C GLY A 89 -15.11 11.07 -4.56
N THR A 90 -16.04 11.86 -5.07
CA THR A 90 -17.08 11.44 -6.01
C THR A 90 -17.00 12.24 -7.31
N GLY A 91 -17.51 11.68 -8.40
CA GLY A 91 -17.58 12.34 -9.71
C GLY A 91 -18.97 12.19 -10.29
N ASP A 92 -19.06 11.79 -11.56
CA ASP A 92 -20.34 11.51 -12.23
C ASP A 92 -21.12 10.36 -11.56
N LEU A 93 -20.41 9.45 -10.90
CA LEU A 93 -20.97 8.44 -10.01
C LEU A 93 -20.62 8.79 -8.55
N SER A 94 -21.52 8.42 -7.63
CA SER A 94 -21.38 8.72 -6.20
C SER A 94 -21.66 7.50 -5.33
N ASP A 95 -21.11 7.55 -4.11
CA ASP A 95 -21.38 6.59 -3.03
C ASP A 95 -21.13 7.30 -1.69
N ASN A 96 -21.66 6.76 -0.59
CA ASN A 96 -21.29 7.19 0.75
C ASN A 96 -19.92 6.60 1.13
N HIS A 97 -19.09 7.39 1.80
CA HIS A 97 -17.74 7.01 2.18
C HIS A 97 -17.54 7.29 3.67
N ASP A 98 -18.05 6.38 4.51
CA ASP A 98 -18.10 6.57 5.95
C ASP A 98 -16.88 5.94 6.65
N ILE A 99 -16.23 6.71 7.53
CA ILE A 99 -15.18 6.21 8.43
C ILE A 99 -15.74 6.16 9.85
N ILE A 100 -16.09 4.96 10.31
CA ILE A 100 -16.69 4.78 11.64
C ILE A 100 -15.62 4.90 12.75
N SER A 101 -14.44 4.33 12.53
CA SER A 101 -13.31 4.49 13.46
C SER A 101 -11.96 4.31 12.78
N MET A 102 -10.94 4.97 13.32
CA MET A 102 -9.53 4.72 13.01
C MET A 102 -8.80 4.43 14.32
N LYS A 103 -8.21 3.24 14.45
CA LYS A 103 -7.49 2.81 15.66
C LYS A 103 -6.03 2.56 15.31
N LEU A 104 -5.13 3.30 15.98
CA LEU A 104 -3.69 3.16 15.81
C LEU A 104 -3.12 2.34 16.97
N PHE A 105 -2.38 1.28 16.66
CA PHE A 105 -1.65 0.47 17.63
C PHE A 105 -0.15 0.56 17.39
N GLN A 106 0.61 0.85 18.45
CA GLN A 106 2.07 0.74 18.42
C GLN A 106 2.47 -0.74 18.50
N LEU A 107 3.36 -1.17 17.61
CA LEU A 107 3.93 -2.51 17.64
C LEU A 107 5.26 -2.47 18.39
N MET A 108 5.39 -3.29 19.44
CA MET A 108 6.64 -3.45 20.16
C MET A 108 7.56 -4.35 19.34
N VAL A 109 8.46 -3.74 18.58
CA VAL A 109 9.42 -4.43 17.72
C VAL A 109 10.81 -3.93 18.07
N GLU A 110 11.72 -4.87 18.33
CA GLU A 110 13.09 -4.54 18.68
C GLU A 110 13.85 -3.95 17.49
N HIS A 111 14.65 -2.92 17.79
CA HIS A 111 15.61 -2.31 16.89
C HIS A 111 17.01 -2.49 17.49
N THR A 112 18.00 -2.76 16.66
CA THR A 112 19.39 -2.80 17.15
C THR A 112 19.87 -1.38 17.48
N PRO A 113 20.89 -1.20 18.33
CA PRO A 113 21.45 0.13 18.59
C PRO A 113 21.88 0.86 17.31
N ASP A 114 22.37 0.13 16.31
CA ASP A 114 22.74 0.70 15.00
C ASP A 114 21.51 1.22 14.22
N GLU A 115 20.37 0.53 14.33
CA GLU A 115 19.11 0.97 13.72
C GLU A 115 18.52 2.19 14.45
N GLU A 116 18.68 2.27 15.77
CA GLU A 116 18.22 3.41 16.58
C GLU A 116 19.04 4.69 16.32
N ASN A 117 20.30 4.56 15.90
CA ASN A 117 21.17 5.68 15.56
C ASN A 117 20.81 6.36 14.21
N ILE A 118 19.90 5.78 13.42
CA ILE A 118 19.45 6.35 12.14
C ILE A 118 18.46 7.49 12.42
N ASP A 119 18.62 8.62 11.72
CA ASP A 119 17.56 9.65 11.70
C ASP A 119 16.39 9.19 10.82
N TRP A 120 15.43 8.50 11.44
CA TRP A 120 14.24 7.96 10.77
C TRP A 120 13.35 9.06 10.15
N THR A 121 13.48 10.32 10.55
CA THR A 121 12.69 11.42 9.98
C THR A 121 13.17 11.83 8.59
N LYS A 122 14.40 11.43 8.21
CA LYS A 122 15.06 11.80 6.95
C LYS A 122 15.03 10.70 5.89
N ILE A 123 14.29 9.62 6.14
CA ILE A 123 14.15 8.54 5.17
C ILE A 123 13.28 9.01 4.00
N GLU A 124 13.83 8.99 2.79
CA GLU A 124 13.04 9.25 1.59
C GLU A 124 12.11 8.06 1.26
N PRO A 125 10.79 8.31 1.04
CA PRO A 125 9.85 7.28 0.65
C PRO A 125 10.30 6.53 -0.60
N SER A 126 10.49 5.22 -0.48
CA SER A 126 11.01 4.38 -1.58
C SER A 126 10.71 2.91 -1.38
N VAL A 127 10.91 2.09 -2.42
CA VAL A 127 10.74 0.63 -2.35
C VAL A 127 11.97 -0.06 -2.93
N ASN A 128 12.60 -0.90 -2.11
CA ASN A 128 13.70 -1.76 -2.53
C ASN A 128 13.14 -3.04 -3.15
N PHE A 129 13.15 -3.14 -4.48
CA PHE A 129 12.79 -4.38 -5.15
C PHE A 129 13.90 -5.42 -4.99
N LEU A 130 13.57 -6.55 -4.36
CA LEU A 130 14.43 -7.74 -4.43
C LEU A 130 14.56 -8.14 -5.90
N LYS A 131 15.79 -8.20 -6.41
CA LYS A 131 16.04 -8.84 -7.71
C LYS A 131 15.59 -10.30 -7.59
N SER A 132 14.66 -10.75 -8.42
CA SER A 132 14.28 -12.16 -8.47
C SER A 132 15.54 -13.02 -8.61
N PRO A 133 15.75 -14.02 -7.73
CA PRO A 133 16.76 -15.03 -7.98
C PRO A 133 16.32 -15.80 -9.23
N LYS A 134 17.13 -15.72 -10.29
CA LYS A 134 16.96 -16.31 -11.63
C LYS A 134 16.28 -15.42 -12.64
N GLY A 135 17.11 -14.90 -13.55
CA GLY A 135 16.65 -14.40 -14.84
C GLY A 135 16.00 -15.53 -15.64
N TYR A 136 14.77 -15.27 -16.08
CA TYR A 136 14.27 -15.92 -17.29
C TYR A 136 15.00 -15.27 -18.47
N PRO A 137 15.64 -16.05 -19.37
CA PRO A 137 16.22 -15.48 -20.57
C PRO A 137 15.07 -15.01 -21.47
N GLY A 138 14.77 -13.71 -21.45
CA GLY A 138 13.75 -13.14 -22.34
C GLY A 138 13.15 -11.78 -21.97
N THR A 139 13.27 -11.29 -20.75
CA THR A 139 12.70 -9.97 -20.40
C THR A 139 13.79 -8.96 -20.10
N ASN A 140 14.07 -8.09 -21.08
CA ASN A 140 14.83 -6.87 -20.85
C ASN A 140 14.14 -6.08 -19.73
N PRO A 141 14.82 -5.70 -18.63
CA PRO A 141 14.25 -4.77 -17.68
C PRO A 141 13.97 -3.47 -18.43
N GLN A 142 12.71 -3.01 -18.39
CA GLN A 142 12.31 -1.73 -18.94
C GLN A 142 13.24 -0.67 -18.33
N LYS A 143 14.11 -0.10 -19.18
CA LYS A 143 14.88 1.08 -18.84
C LYS A 143 13.88 2.20 -18.58
N ILE A 144 13.87 2.70 -17.35
CA ILE A 144 13.28 4.01 -17.04
C ILE A 144 13.96 5.01 -18.00
N PRO A 145 13.22 5.72 -18.86
CA PRO A 145 13.82 6.70 -19.73
C PRO A 145 14.43 7.80 -18.85
N ARG A 146 15.73 8.04 -18.99
CA ARG A 146 16.32 9.32 -18.59
C ARG A 146 15.93 10.32 -19.67
N ASN A 147 15.04 11.25 -19.35
CA ASN A 147 14.80 12.40 -20.22
C ASN A 147 16.05 13.30 -20.17
N ASN A 148 16.58 13.63 -21.34
CA ASN A 148 17.41 14.80 -21.58
C ASN A 148 16.54 16.05 -21.64
#